data_AF-B0P998-F1
#
_entry.id   AF-B0P998-F1
#
_cell.length_a   1.000
_cell.length_b   1.000
_cell.length_c   1.000
_cell.angle_alpha   90.00
_cell.angle_beta   90.00
_cell.angle_gamma   90.00
#
_symmetry.space_group_name_H-M   'P 1'
#
loop_
_entity.id
_entity.type
_entity.pdbx_description
1 polymer ?
#
loop_
_entity_poly.entity_id
_entity_poly.type
_entity_poly.pdbx_seq_one_letter_code
_entity_poly.pdbx_strand_id
1 'polypeptide(L)'
;MDQEMKKQFDLWHEADEYQKIVDAVLAIDEKERDYEAVSQLARAYNNLGRYQKAAVQLLSIQEEGKNDYLWHYRMGYSYYYLDRARDAARCFRQALALHPGDEDCADMLRRAMRLSDRQNKSRGRQTKYLKENSQADDSAPGRREAVRFAPELYSREELDRLESFIARRFGRYESVFHELISPDIHVDIAIIAPDEKRNYYTLVTMGMGAHRMNVPDELRRERLDRAEMVICLPPDWKVQEKDEKWYWPMRWLKVMARLPGNENSWLGWGHTVPNGEPFAEGTPFSGILLATPGPDADGGEVACEMDDGSRICFYQMVPVYENEMEFKVANGADLLIERFGEAYSPVMDVTRPDCCAFMSRKKWAKSADEMKELLTNWDGPDGCIATDRITVDGSPVGFMYREEPNSDVPDSGWRFTAGDEDDEYMDDPEKSGIFTLNTICNYDPDILPYLNAPYGTAYFRNDDGAFEIDEEWNPDGDDYESDEPSDDGL
;
A
#
# COMPACT_ATOMS: atom_id res chain seq x y z
N MET A 1 3.01 -40.15 26.06
CA MET A 1 4.21 -39.67 26.76
C MET A 1 4.28 -40.30 28.15
N ASP A 2 5.42 -40.87 28.53
CA ASP A 2 5.58 -41.45 29.87
C ASP A 2 5.83 -40.38 30.96
N GLN A 3 5.69 -40.78 32.23
CA GLN A 3 5.83 -39.86 33.38
C GLN A 3 7.25 -39.31 33.56
N GLU A 4 8.28 -40.02 33.11
CA GLU A 4 9.66 -39.60 33.30
C GLU A 4 10.02 -38.51 32.28
N MET A 5 9.60 -38.68 31.03
CA MET A 5 9.70 -37.65 29.99
C MET A 5 8.95 -36.38 30.39
N LYS A 6 7.77 -36.50 31.03
CA LYS A 6 7.03 -35.33 31.53
C LYS A 6 7.83 -34.53 32.56
N LYS A 7 8.40 -35.20 33.57
CA LYS A 7 9.25 -34.55 34.56
C LYS A 7 10.47 -33.89 33.92
N GLN A 8 11.09 -34.55 32.95
CA GLN A 8 12.24 -34.00 32.25
C GLN A 8 11.89 -32.73 31.47
N PHE A 9 10.70 -32.68 30.85
CA PHE A 9 10.23 -31.48 30.15
C PHE A 9 9.94 -30.33 31.10
N ASP A 10 9.42 -30.60 32.31
CA ASP A 10 9.22 -29.57 33.32
C ASP A 10 10.57 -29.02 33.83
N LEU A 11 11.57 -29.88 34.05
CA LEU A 11 12.94 -29.45 34.39
C LEU A 11 13.57 -28.58 33.29
N TRP A 12 13.44 -28.96 32.01
CA TRP A 12 13.92 -28.14 30.90
C TRP A 12 13.14 -26.84 30.77
N HIS A 13 11.85 -26.84 31.08
CA HIS A 13 11.04 -25.63 31.06
C HIS A 13 11.46 -24.65 32.16
N GLU A 14 11.70 -25.12 33.39
CA GLU A 14 12.19 -24.29 34.50
C GLU A 14 13.60 -23.75 34.26
N ALA A 15 14.41 -24.45 33.45
CA ALA A 15 15.76 -24.03 33.07
C ALA A 15 15.82 -23.19 31.77
N ASP A 16 14.67 -22.77 31.21
CA ASP A 16 14.55 -22.07 29.93
C ASP A 16 15.14 -22.83 28.71
N GLU A 17 15.34 -24.15 28.81
CA GLU A 17 15.91 -25.01 27.77
C GLU A 17 14.85 -25.51 26.78
N TYR A 18 13.98 -24.63 26.31
CA TYR A 18 12.79 -24.98 25.52
C TYR A 18 13.12 -25.72 24.21
N GLN A 19 14.27 -25.45 23.59
CA GLN A 19 14.67 -26.14 22.37
C GLN A 19 14.88 -27.64 22.60
N LYS A 20 15.32 -28.07 23.79
CA LYS A 20 15.45 -29.50 24.11
C LYS A 20 14.09 -30.21 24.14
N ILE A 21 13.05 -29.52 24.61
CA ILE A 21 11.66 -30.04 24.57
C ILE A 21 11.21 -30.19 23.11
N VAL A 22 11.47 -29.19 22.27
CA VAL A 22 11.15 -29.25 20.83
C VAL A 22 11.84 -30.44 20.18
N ASP A 23 13.15 -30.58 20.36
CA ASP A 23 13.95 -31.65 19.74
C ASP A 23 13.49 -33.04 20.22
N ALA A 24 13.20 -33.17 21.52
CA ALA A 24 12.73 -34.43 22.09
C ALA A 24 11.35 -34.85 21.57
N VAL A 25 10.40 -33.92 21.44
CA VAL A 25 9.07 -34.24 20.88
C VAL A 25 9.15 -34.51 19.38
N LEU A 26 9.97 -33.77 18.64
CA LEU A 26 10.13 -33.98 17.20
C LEU A 26 10.81 -35.30 16.84
N ALA A 27 11.60 -35.87 17.76
CA ALA A 27 12.17 -37.22 17.63
C ALA A 27 11.12 -38.35 17.70
N ILE A 28 9.92 -38.06 18.24
CA ILE A 28 8.77 -38.97 18.20
C ILE A 28 8.11 -38.84 16.82
N ASP A 29 7.77 -39.97 16.18
CA ASP A 29 7.04 -39.96 14.91
C ASP A 29 5.73 -39.17 15.06
N GLU A 30 5.40 -38.35 14.07
CA GLU A 30 4.24 -37.44 14.13
C GLU A 30 2.93 -38.19 14.42
N LYS A 31 2.78 -39.42 13.93
CA LYS A 31 1.57 -40.24 14.15
C LYS A 31 1.50 -40.85 15.55
N GLU A 32 2.62 -40.89 16.26
CA GLU A 32 2.73 -41.45 17.61
C GLU A 32 2.70 -40.37 18.70
N ARG A 33 2.74 -39.08 18.33
CA ARG A 33 2.64 -37.97 19.28
C ARG A 33 1.23 -37.91 19.84
N ASP A 34 1.12 -38.08 21.15
CA ASP A 34 -0.14 -37.91 21.86
C ASP A 34 -0.42 -36.45 22.21
N TYR A 35 -1.63 -36.20 22.70
CA TYR A 35 -2.11 -34.87 23.09
C TYR A 35 -1.10 -34.11 23.96
N GLU A 36 -0.55 -34.77 24.98
CA GLU A 36 0.38 -34.14 25.91
C GLU A 36 1.70 -33.78 25.21
N ALA A 37 2.28 -34.66 24.39
CA ALA A 37 3.49 -34.35 23.64
C ALA A 37 3.31 -33.14 22.72
N VAL A 38 2.19 -33.08 21.98
CA VAL A 38 1.88 -31.94 21.09
C VAL A 38 1.64 -30.66 21.90
N SER A 39 0.95 -30.76 23.04
CA SER A 39 0.70 -29.63 23.93
C SER A 39 2.00 -29.07 24.54
N GLN A 40 2.96 -29.93 24.88
CA GLN A 40 4.28 -29.55 25.37
C GLN A 40 5.15 -28.93 24.28
N LEU A 41 5.08 -29.46 23.06
CA LEU A 41 5.72 -28.86 21.88
C LEU A 41 5.20 -27.44 21.62
N ALA A 42 3.89 -27.24 21.72
CA ALA A 42 3.29 -25.91 21.60
C ALA A 42 3.72 -24.95 22.72
N ARG A 43 3.80 -25.42 23.98
CA ARG A 43 4.34 -24.63 25.09
C ARG A 43 5.76 -24.17 24.80
N ALA A 44 6.63 -25.09 24.40
CA ALA A 44 8.02 -24.80 24.08
C ALA A 44 8.15 -23.82 22.92
N TYR A 45 7.35 -23.98 21.86
CA TYR A 45 7.31 -23.03 20.75
C TYR A 45 6.85 -21.64 21.16
N ASN A 46 5.84 -21.51 22.02
CA ASN A 46 5.42 -20.21 22.54
C ASN A 46 6.54 -19.51 23.31
N ASN A 47 7.28 -20.22 24.17
CA ASN A 47 8.38 -19.62 24.93
C ASN A 47 9.61 -19.28 24.08
N LEU A 48 9.82 -19.99 22.97
CA LEU A 48 10.84 -19.64 21.96
C LEU A 48 10.41 -18.48 21.04
N GLY A 49 9.24 -17.90 21.24
CA GLY A 49 8.67 -16.88 20.36
C GLY A 49 8.25 -17.41 18.99
N ARG A 50 8.13 -18.73 18.81
CA ARG A 50 7.67 -19.41 17.60
C ARG A 50 6.15 -19.62 17.67
N TYR A 51 5.42 -18.53 17.94
CA TYR A 51 3.98 -18.52 18.24
C TYR A 51 3.14 -19.17 17.14
N GLN A 52 3.57 -19.01 15.89
CA GLN A 52 2.97 -19.66 14.74
C GLN A 52 2.98 -21.18 14.82
N LYS A 53 4.17 -21.77 15.05
CA LYS A 53 4.32 -23.22 15.20
C LYS A 53 3.52 -23.72 16.38
N ALA A 54 3.49 -22.97 17.48
CA ALA A 54 2.64 -23.29 18.63
C ALA A 54 1.15 -23.35 18.27
N ALA A 55 0.61 -22.35 17.55
CA ALA A 55 -0.79 -22.33 17.14
C ALA A 55 -1.15 -23.50 16.23
N VAL A 56 -0.29 -23.85 15.27
CA VAL A 56 -0.50 -25.01 14.36
C VAL A 56 -0.57 -26.31 15.16
N GLN A 57 0.38 -26.52 16.08
CA GLN A 57 0.36 -27.71 16.95
C GLN A 57 -0.88 -27.74 17.85
N LEU A 58 -1.33 -26.60 18.37
CA LEU A 58 -2.55 -26.56 19.20
C LEU A 58 -3.81 -26.80 18.37
N LEU A 59 -3.87 -26.32 17.13
CA LEU A 59 -5.00 -26.56 16.22
C LEU A 59 -5.16 -28.04 15.87
N SER A 60 -4.06 -28.79 15.70
CA SER A 60 -4.13 -30.23 15.38
C SER A 60 -4.75 -31.07 16.50
N ILE A 61 -4.70 -30.58 17.75
CA ILE A 61 -5.28 -31.21 18.94
C ILE A 61 -6.46 -30.41 19.52
N GLN A 62 -7.11 -29.58 18.68
CA GLN A 62 -8.17 -28.68 19.13
C GLN A 62 -9.37 -29.44 19.68
N GLU A 63 -9.71 -30.58 19.09
CA GLU A 63 -10.86 -31.39 19.49
C GLU A 63 -10.68 -31.97 20.90
N GLU A 64 -9.50 -32.52 21.21
CA GLU A 64 -9.18 -32.99 22.56
C GLU A 64 -9.02 -31.83 23.56
N GLY A 65 -8.52 -30.67 23.10
CA GLY A 65 -8.24 -29.51 23.95
C GLY A 65 -9.44 -28.64 24.32
N LYS A 66 -10.66 -28.95 23.83
CA LYS A 66 -11.86 -28.11 24.03
C LYS A 66 -12.15 -27.74 25.48
N ASN A 67 -11.87 -28.65 26.40
CA ASN A 67 -12.13 -28.48 27.84
C ASN A 67 -10.82 -28.35 28.66
N ASP A 68 -9.68 -28.14 28.01
CA ASP A 68 -8.41 -27.93 28.69
C ASP A 68 -8.10 -26.43 28.80
N TYR A 69 -7.97 -25.96 30.04
CA TYR A 69 -7.53 -24.62 30.37
C TYR A 69 -6.20 -24.25 29.70
N LEU A 70 -5.20 -25.14 29.78
CA LEU A 70 -3.85 -24.85 29.30
C LEU A 70 -3.82 -24.75 27.78
N TRP A 71 -4.59 -25.57 27.07
CA TRP A 71 -4.77 -25.44 25.63
C TRP A 71 -5.31 -24.06 25.25
N HIS A 72 -6.41 -23.61 25.88
CA HIS A 72 -7.00 -22.29 25.61
C HIS A 72 -6.05 -21.15 25.95
N TYR A 73 -5.34 -21.25 27.08
CA TYR A 73 -4.35 -20.26 27.47
C TYR A 73 -3.20 -20.19 26.46
N ARG A 74 -2.62 -21.34 26.09
CA ARG A 74 -1.50 -21.41 25.14
C ARG A 74 -1.91 -20.94 23.74
N MET A 75 -3.13 -21.27 23.30
CA MET A 75 -3.67 -20.79 22.02
C MET A 75 -3.91 -19.29 22.05
N GLY A 76 -4.47 -18.77 23.15
CA GLY A 76 -4.65 -17.34 23.36
C GLY A 76 -3.31 -16.60 23.36
N TYR A 77 -2.29 -17.17 24.00
CA TYR A 77 -0.93 -16.65 24.02
C TYR A 77 -0.31 -16.61 22.61
N SER A 78 -0.43 -17.71 21.86
CA SER A 78 -0.01 -17.75 20.45
C SER A 78 -0.70 -16.65 19.65
N TYR A 79 -2.03 -16.56 19.69
CA TYR A 79 -2.76 -15.54 18.92
C TYR A 79 -2.44 -14.11 19.35
N TYR A 80 -2.17 -13.86 20.63
CA TYR A 80 -1.83 -12.52 21.12
C TYR A 80 -0.55 -11.99 20.46
N TYR A 81 0.51 -12.79 20.43
CA TYR A 81 1.78 -12.41 19.81
C TYR A 81 1.79 -12.54 18.29
N LEU A 82 0.73 -13.10 17.69
CA LEU A 82 0.46 -13.08 16.26
C LEU A 82 -0.39 -11.87 15.83
N ASP A 83 -0.61 -10.90 16.72
CA ASP A 83 -1.47 -9.73 16.51
C ASP A 83 -2.93 -10.10 16.16
N ARG A 84 -3.36 -11.32 16.49
CA ARG A 84 -4.76 -11.78 16.32
C ARG A 84 -5.57 -11.51 17.58
N ALA A 85 -5.68 -10.23 17.92
CA ALA A 85 -6.18 -9.77 19.22
C ALA A 85 -7.60 -10.27 19.56
N ARG A 86 -8.50 -10.31 18.57
CA ARG A 86 -9.87 -10.82 18.75
C ARG A 86 -9.90 -12.31 19.07
N ASP A 87 -9.09 -13.12 18.37
CA ASP A 87 -9.01 -14.56 18.58
C ASP A 87 -8.33 -14.88 19.92
N ALA A 88 -7.25 -14.16 20.24
CA ALA A 88 -6.58 -14.23 21.53
C ALA A 88 -7.56 -13.97 22.67
N ALA A 89 -8.34 -12.87 22.59
CA ALA A 89 -9.35 -12.55 23.58
C ALA A 89 -10.44 -13.63 23.69
N ARG A 90 -10.83 -14.29 22.60
CA ARG A 90 -11.77 -15.42 22.66
C ARG A 90 -11.18 -16.59 23.43
N CYS A 91 -9.95 -16.99 23.12
CA CYS A 91 -9.27 -18.08 23.79
C CYS A 91 -9.07 -17.80 25.29
N PHE A 92 -8.61 -16.60 25.67
CA PHE A 92 -8.47 -16.25 27.08
C PHE A 92 -9.80 -16.19 27.83
N ARG A 93 -10.90 -15.77 27.18
CA ARG A 93 -12.25 -15.89 27.80
C ARG A 93 -12.63 -17.34 28.08
N GLN A 94 -12.33 -18.24 27.15
CA GLN A 94 -12.60 -19.68 27.34
C GLN A 94 -11.72 -20.26 28.45
N ALA A 95 -10.45 -19.88 28.51
CA ALA A 95 -9.55 -20.25 29.60
C ALA A 95 -10.08 -19.79 30.97
N LEU A 96 -10.46 -18.52 31.12
CA LEU A 96 -11.05 -18.00 32.36
C LEU A 96 -12.40 -18.62 32.72
N ALA A 97 -13.18 -19.07 31.73
CA ALA A 97 -14.42 -19.78 32.00
C ALA A 97 -14.17 -21.16 32.63
N LEU A 98 -13.07 -21.83 32.25
CA LEU A 98 -12.66 -23.10 32.82
C LEU A 98 -11.98 -22.91 34.18
N HIS A 99 -11.17 -21.87 34.35
CA HIS A 99 -10.45 -21.55 35.59
C HIS A 99 -10.75 -20.11 36.05
N PRO A 100 -11.90 -19.88 36.71
CA PRO A 100 -12.24 -18.57 37.22
C PRO A 100 -11.28 -18.12 38.33
N GLY A 101 -10.80 -16.88 38.26
CA GLY A 101 -9.91 -16.29 39.27
C GLY A 101 -8.42 -16.34 38.94
N ASP A 102 -8.04 -16.87 37.77
CA ASP A 102 -6.66 -16.77 37.28
C ASP A 102 -6.33 -15.33 36.86
N GLU A 103 -5.56 -14.63 37.70
CA GLU A 103 -5.23 -13.21 37.48
C GLU A 103 -4.33 -12.99 36.25
N ASP A 104 -3.40 -13.92 35.99
CA ASP A 104 -2.49 -13.84 34.84
C ASP A 104 -3.25 -13.97 33.52
N CYS A 105 -4.20 -14.91 33.45
CA CYS A 105 -5.08 -15.07 32.29
C CYS A 105 -6.01 -13.86 32.12
N ALA A 106 -6.52 -13.29 33.23
CA ALA A 106 -7.32 -12.08 33.19
C ALA A 106 -6.51 -10.88 32.66
N ASP A 107 -5.23 -10.78 32.99
CA ASP A 107 -4.33 -9.77 32.46
C ASP A 107 -4.06 -9.95 30.96
N MET A 108 -3.80 -11.18 30.52
CA MET A 108 -3.65 -11.47 29.09
C MET A 108 -4.91 -11.15 28.28
N LEU A 109 -6.09 -11.44 28.83
CA LEU A 109 -7.37 -11.04 28.22
C LEU A 109 -7.49 -9.52 28.12
N ARG A 110 -7.18 -8.77 29.19
CA ARG A 110 -7.19 -7.29 29.19
C ARG A 110 -6.26 -6.73 28.12
N ARG A 111 -5.04 -7.30 27.99
CA ARG A 111 -4.06 -6.91 26.97
C ARG A 111 -4.58 -7.19 25.56
N ALA A 112 -5.14 -8.37 25.32
CA ALA A 112 -5.72 -8.74 24.02
C ALA A 112 -6.91 -7.83 23.63
N MET A 113 -7.79 -7.48 24.57
CA MET A 113 -8.89 -6.55 24.30
C MET A 113 -8.39 -5.15 23.93
N ARG A 114 -7.41 -4.60 24.65
CA ARG A 114 -6.81 -3.29 24.33
C ARG A 114 -6.18 -3.29 22.94
N LEU A 115 -5.47 -4.37 22.58
CA LEU A 115 -4.88 -4.51 21.24
C LEU A 115 -5.97 -4.55 20.16
N SER A 116 -7.06 -5.30 20.39
CA SER A 116 -8.20 -5.36 19.48
C SER A 116 -8.88 -3.99 19.31
N ASP A 117 -8.98 -3.19 20.38
CA ASP A 117 -9.57 -1.84 20.30
C ASP A 117 -8.70 -0.90 19.48
N ARG A 118 -7.37 -1.01 19.57
CA ARG A 118 -6.44 -0.23 18.74
C ARG A 118 -6.57 -0.61 17.26
N GLN A 119 -6.62 -1.91 16.96
CA GLN A 119 -6.83 -2.43 15.60
C GLN A 119 -8.21 -2.04 15.02
N ASN A 120 -9.25 -1.96 15.86
CA ASN A 120 -10.56 -1.50 15.43
C ASN A 120 -10.58 0.00 15.13
N LYS A 121 -9.85 0.81 15.89
CA LYS A 121 -9.74 2.27 15.65
C LYS A 121 -8.98 2.57 14.35
N SER A 122 -7.92 1.82 14.03
CA SER A 122 -7.23 1.95 12.74
C SER A 122 -8.14 1.54 11.57
N ARG A 123 -8.82 0.39 11.67
CA ARG A 123 -9.83 -0.03 10.68
C ARG A 123 -11.00 0.95 10.55
N GLY A 124 -11.43 1.59 11.65
CA GLY A 124 -12.50 2.60 11.67
C GLY A 124 -12.14 3.90 10.94
N ARG A 125 -10.88 4.33 11.05
CA ARG A 125 -10.37 5.47 10.25
C ARG A 125 -10.27 5.12 8.78
N GLN A 126 -9.84 3.89 8.47
CA GLN A 126 -9.74 3.37 7.11
C GLN A 126 -11.12 3.16 6.45
N THR A 127 -12.12 2.67 7.17
CA THR A 127 -13.50 2.51 6.67
C THR A 127 -14.25 3.83 6.52
N LYS A 128 -13.90 4.88 7.29
CA LYS A 128 -14.42 6.24 7.04
C LYS A 128 -13.88 6.79 5.72
N TYR A 129 -12.58 6.66 5.48
CA TYR A 129 -11.93 7.03 4.22
C TYR A 129 -12.49 6.27 3.00
N LEU A 130 -12.82 4.98 3.16
CA LEU A 130 -13.39 4.16 2.08
C LEU A 130 -14.87 4.44 1.82
N LYS A 131 -15.67 4.76 2.86
CA LYS A 131 -17.09 5.12 2.70
C LYS A 131 -17.31 6.45 2.00
N GLU A 132 -16.37 7.38 2.14
CA GLU A 132 -16.43 8.68 1.45
C GLU A 132 -16.09 8.54 -0.05
N ASN A 133 -15.51 7.42 -0.50
CA ASN A 133 -15.02 7.21 -1.88
C ASN A 133 -15.62 6.01 -2.64
N SER A 134 -16.71 5.38 -2.19
CA SER A 134 -17.38 4.32 -2.97
C SER A 134 -18.90 4.32 -2.81
N GLN A 135 -19.63 4.75 -3.84
CA GLN A 135 -21.05 4.42 -4.00
C GLN A 135 -21.18 3.06 -4.69
N ALA A 136 -21.47 1.99 -3.93
CA ALA A 136 -22.15 0.80 -4.44
C ALA A 136 -22.73 -0.07 -3.31
N ASP A 137 -24.03 -0.32 -3.46
CA ASP A 137 -24.98 -1.29 -2.88
C ASP A 137 -24.53 -2.27 -1.77
N ASP A 138 -25.28 -2.24 -0.67
CA ASP A 138 -25.08 -3.00 0.57
C ASP A 138 -26.26 -3.97 0.75
N SER A 139 -26.17 -5.19 0.19
CA SER A 139 -27.14 -6.26 0.48
C SER A 139 -26.61 -7.69 0.33
N ALA A 140 -26.04 -8.27 1.41
CA ALA A 140 -26.18 -9.71 1.71
C ALA A 140 -25.77 -10.05 3.17
N PRO A 141 -26.58 -10.85 3.91
CA PRO A 141 -26.30 -11.21 5.30
C PRO A 141 -25.48 -12.50 5.42
N GLY A 142 -24.78 -12.62 6.55
CA GLY A 142 -23.66 -13.54 6.74
C GLY A 142 -23.98 -15.03 6.89
N ARG A 143 -22.91 -15.82 6.72
CA ARG A 143 -22.74 -17.15 7.30
C ARG A 143 -21.34 -17.26 7.89
N ARG A 144 -21.26 -17.64 9.17
CA ARG A 144 -20.03 -18.09 9.83
C ARG A 144 -19.80 -19.54 9.43
N GLU A 145 -18.91 -19.78 8.47
CA GLU A 145 -18.31 -21.09 8.22
C GLU A 145 -17.00 -21.20 9.00
N ALA A 146 -16.73 -22.40 9.54
CA ALA A 146 -15.49 -22.70 10.22
C ALA A 146 -14.33 -22.59 9.20
N VAL A 147 -13.32 -21.76 9.51
CA VAL A 147 -12.16 -21.52 8.65
C VAL A 147 -11.41 -22.83 8.42
N ARG A 148 -11.48 -23.36 7.19
CA ARG A 148 -10.56 -24.40 6.71
C ARG A 148 -9.24 -23.71 6.35
N PHE A 149 -8.16 -24.05 7.05
CA PHE A 149 -6.80 -23.70 6.62
C PHE A 149 -6.44 -24.58 5.41
N ALA A 150 -6.55 -24.03 4.21
CA ALA A 150 -6.13 -24.67 2.98
C ALA A 150 -5.35 -23.65 2.16
N PRO A 151 -4.09 -23.36 2.53
CA PRO A 151 -3.31 -22.39 1.80
C PRO A 151 -3.13 -22.82 0.35
N GLU A 152 -3.19 -21.86 -0.56
CA GLU A 152 -2.78 -22.05 -1.94
C GLU A 152 -1.27 -22.30 -1.98
N LEU A 153 -0.87 -23.37 -2.64
CA LEU A 153 0.50 -23.85 -2.73
C LEU A 153 0.84 -24.16 -4.18
N TYR A 154 2.08 -23.90 -4.55
CA TYR A 154 2.65 -24.43 -5.79
C TYR A 154 2.69 -25.96 -5.76
N SER A 155 2.57 -26.58 -6.94
CA SER A 155 3.01 -27.96 -7.12
C SER A 155 4.53 -28.05 -6.89
N ARG A 156 5.06 -29.27 -6.69
CA ARG A 156 6.52 -29.46 -6.56
C ARG A 156 7.25 -29.03 -7.84
N GLU A 157 6.68 -29.37 -8.99
CA GLU A 157 7.24 -29.02 -10.30
C GLU A 157 7.24 -27.50 -10.53
N GLU A 158 6.16 -26.82 -10.14
CA GLU A 158 6.09 -25.35 -10.21
C GLU A 158 7.11 -24.70 -9.28
N LEU A 159 7.25 -25.22 -8.06
CA LEU A 159 8.22 -24.73 -7.09
C LEU A 159 9.65 -24.93 -7.60
N ASP A 160 10.02 -26.13 -8.02
CA ASP A 160 11.37 -26.43 -8.56
C ASP A 160 11.74 -25.49 -9.72
N ARG A 161 10.75 -25.15 -10.55
CA ARG A 161 10.93 -24.23 -11.67
C ARG A 161 11.07 -22.78 -11.22
N LEU A 162 10.28 -22.36 -10.25
CA LEU A 162 10.39 -21.05 -9.60
C LEU A 162 11.77 -20.89 -8.94
N GLU A 163 12.22 -21.87 -8.16
CA GLU A 163 13.54 -21.87 -7.51
C GLU A 163 14.67 -21.78 -8.53
N SER A 164 14.58 -22.55 -9.62
CA SER A 164 15.54 -22.52 -10.72
C SER A 164 15.58 -21.17 -11.42
N PHE A 165 14.41 -20.53 -11.62
CA PHE A 165 14.30 -19.19 -12.17
C PHE A 165 14.96 -18.16 -11.23
N ILE A 166 14.61 -18.18 -9.95
CA ILE A 166 15.18 -17.27 -8.94
C ILE A 166 16.70 -17.43 -8.87
N ALA A 167 17.20 -18.67 -8.80
CA ALA A 167 18.63 -18.94 -8.73
C ALA A 167 19.41 -18.42 -9.95
N ARG A 168 18.81 -18.53 -11.15
CA ARG A 168 19.40 -18.07 -12.41
C ARG A 168 19.32 -16.55 -12.57
N ARG A 169 18.18 -15.94 -12.23
CA ARG A 169 17.90 -14.52 -12.44
C ARG A 169 18.43 -13.63 -11.32
N PHE A 170 18.14 -13.98 -10.08
CA PHE A 170 18.44 -13.15 -8.90
C PHE A 170 19.64 -13.67 -8.10
N GLY A 171 19.97 -14.96 -8.23
CA GLY A 171 21.10 -15.58 -7.55
C GLY A 171 20.71 -16.72 -6.63
N ARG A 172 21.70 -17.54 -6.26
CA ARG A 172 21.49 -18.64 -5.31
C ARG A 172 21.22 -18.09 -3.92
N TYR A 173 20.25 -18.68 -3.24
CA TYR A 173 19.95 -18.40 -1.84
C TYR A 173 20.25 -19.65 -1.00
N GLU A 174 20.83 -19.45 0.17
CA GLU A 174 20.98 -20.48 1.21
C GLU A 174 20.06 -20.20 2.40
N SER A 175 19.55 -18.98 2.49
CA SER A 175 18.67 -18.51 3.54
C SER A 175 17.27 -18.31 2.99
N VAL A 176 16.29 -18.96 3.60
CA VAL A 176 14.86 -18.75 3.33
C VAL A 176 14.21 -18.33 4.63
N PHE A 177 13.52 -17.19 4.60
CA PHE A 177 12.58 -16.87 5.65
C PHE A 177 11.31 -17.67 5.37
N HIS A 178 11.12 -18.74 6.13
CA HIS A 178 9.90 -19.54 6.00
C HIS A 178 8.73 -18.86 6.68
N GLU A 179 7.61 -18.72 5.97
CA GLU A 179 6.39 -18.23 6.59
C GLU A 179 5.76 -19.31 7.46
N LEU A 180 5.54 -18.96 8.72
CA LEU A 180 5.21 -19.95 9.74
C LEU A 180 3.70 -20.22 9.86
N ILE A 181 2.82 -19.32 9.36
CA ILE A 181 1.36 -19.53 9.23
C ILE A 181 0.90 -18.93 7.90
N SER A 182 0.12 -19.73 7.17
CA SER A 182 -0.39 -19.41 5.85
C SER A 182 -1.90 -19.67 5.86
N PRO A 183 -2.71 -18.67 6.25
CA PRO A 183 -4.15 -18.84 6.36
C PRO A 183 -4.83 -18.97 4.99
N ASP A 184 -4.20 -18.38 3.97
CA ASP A 184 -4.67 -18.18 2.60
C ASP A 184 -3.60 -18.59 1.58
N ILE A 185 -2.38 -18.04 1.70
CA ILE A 185 -1.25 -18.29 0.81
C ILE A 185 -0.01 -18.55 1.67
N HIS A 186 0.84 -19.48 1.26
CA HIS A 186 2.13 -19.75 1.91
C HIS A 186 3.25 -19.01 1.22
N VAL A 187 3.79 -17.98 1.87
CA VAL A 187 4.75 -17.04 1.28
C VAL A 187 6.09 -17.13 2.00
N ASP A 188 6.97 -17.99 1.50
CA ASP A 188 8.37 -17.97 1.89
C ASP A 188 9.09 -16.79 1.23
N ILE A 189 10.23 -16.39 1.79
CA ILE A 189 11.05 -15.32 1.21
C ILE A 189 12.48 -15.82 1.05
N ALA A 190 12.91 -16.00 -0.20
CA ALA A 190 14.30 -16.27 -0.54
C ALA A 190 15.14 -15.05 -0.21
N ILE A 191 16.22 -15.25 0.54
CA ILE A 191 17.19 -14.21 0.88
C ILE A 191 18.50 -14.53 0.15
N ILE A 192 18.76 -13.76 -0.89
CA ILE A 192 19.99 -13.85 -1.69
C ILE A 192 20.97 -12.83 -1.12
N ALA A 193 22.07 -13.32 -0.56
CA ALA A 193 23.08 -12.47 0.05
C ALA A 193 23.93 -11.73 -1.00
N PRO A 194 24.53 -10.59 -0.62
CA PRO A 194 25.51 -9.91 -1.48
C PRO A 194 26.66 -10.83 -1.89
N ASP A 195 27.08 -10.71 -3.14
CA ASP A 195 28.26 -11.37 -3.70
C ASP A 195 29.16 -10.35 -4.43
N GLU A 196 30.31 -10.80 -4.95
CA GLU A 196 31.28 -9.91 -5.64
C GLU A 196 30.71 -9.23 -6.90
N LYS A 197 29.69 -9.82 -7.53
CA LYS A 197 29.03 -9.28 -8.73
C LYS A 197 27.82 -8.41 -8.38
N ARG A 198 27.14 -8.69 -7.27
CA ARG A 198 25.96 -7.98 -6.77
C ARG A 198 26.16 -7.67 -5.30
N ASN A 199 26.65 -6.48 -5.00
CA ASN A 199 26.91 -6.06 -3.64
C ASN A 199 25.64 -5.50 -2.96
N TYR A 200 24.57 -6.29 -2.94
CA TYR A 200 23.29 -5.96 -2.31
C TYR A 200 22.49 -7.25 -2.02
N TYR A 201 21.59 -7.20 -1.05
CA TYR A 201 20.65 -8.30 -0.81
C TYR A 201 19.53 -8.27 -1.84
N THR A 202 19.07 -9.44 -2.29
CA THR A 202 17.81 -9.56 -3.03
C THR A 202 16.85 -10.45 -2.25
N LEU A 203 15.67 -9.92 -1.94
CA LEU A 203 14.61 -10.64 -1.26
C LEU A 203 13.50 -10.91 -2.28
N VAL A 204 13.09 -12.17 -2.40
CA VAL A 204 12.10 -12.60 -3.38
C VAL A 204 11.03 -13.43 -2.67
N THR A 205 9.75 -13.09 -2.84
CA THR A 205 8.69 -13.96 -2.34
C THR A 205 8.67 -15.28 -3.12
N MET A 206 8.28 -16.34 -2.43
CA MET A 206 8.08 -17.67 -2.97
C MET A 206 6.75 -18.17 -2.42
N GLY A 207 5.74 -18.17 -3.28
CA GLY A 207 4.40 -18.68 -2.97
C GLY A 207 3.29 -17.68 -3.19
N MET A 208 3.59 -16.39 -3.38
CA MET A 208 2.56 -15.40 -3.71
C MET A 208 1.84 -15.79 -5.01
N GLY A 209 2.57 -16.24 -6.03
CA GLY A 209 1.99 -16.59 -7.32
C GLY A 209 1.34 -17.98 -7.34
N ALA A 210 1.23 -18.67 -6.21
CA ALA A 210 0.34 -19.83 -6.07
C ALA A 210 -1.13 -19.37 -6.13
N HIS A 211 -1.40 -18.16 -5.66
CA HIS A 211 -2.70 -17.51 -5.80
C HIS A 211 -2.88 -16.89 -7.17
N ARG A 212 -4.05 -17.12 -7.78
CA ARG A 212 -4.47 -16.46 -9.03
C ARG A 212 -5.26 -15.21 -8.70
N MET A 213 -4.66 -14.06 -8.98
CA MET A 213 -5.21 -12.73 -8.74
C MET A 213 -6.41 -12.44 -9.66
N ASN A 214 -7.29 -11.56 -9.22
CA ASN A 214 -8.48 -11.16 -9.96
C ASN A 214 -8.15 -10.07 -10.99
N VAL A 215 -7.61 -10.48 -12.13
CA VAL A 215 -7.23 -9.59 -13.25
C VAL A 215 -8.44 -9.29 -14.16
N PRO A 216 -8.66 -8.03 -14.59
CA PRO A 216 -9.72 -7.67 -15.53
C PRO A 216 -9.73 -8.49 -16.81
N ASP A 217 -10.93 -8.72 -17.35
CA ASP A 217 -11.17 -9.60 -18.50
C ASP A 217 -10.39 -9.17 -19.75
N GLU A 218 -10.24 -7.87 -19.92
CA GLU A 218 -9.49 -7.24 -21.01
C GLU A 218 -8.00 -7.62 -20.98
N LEU A 219 -7.46 -7.86 -19.79
CA LEU A 219 -6.05 -8.15 -19.53
C LEU A 219 -5.75 -9.64 -19.36
N ARG A 220 -6.75 -10.52 -19.40
CA ARG A 220 -6.52 -11.98 -19.23
C ARG A 220 -5.52 -12.56 -20.23
N ARG A 221 -5.46 -12.04 -21.45
CA ARG A 221 -4.52 -12.48 -22.50
C ARG A 221 -3.06 -12.21 -22.13
N GLU A 222 -2.83 -11.24 -21.25
CA GLU A 222 -1.50 -10.85 -20.79
C GLU A 222 -0.96 -11.79 -19.70
N ARG A 223 -1.74 -12.75 -19.19
CA ARG A 223 -1.29 -13.75 -18.19
C ARG A 223 -0.59 -13.09 -16.98
N LEU A 224 -1.26 -12.09 -16.40
CA LEU A 224 -0.77 -11.27 -15.27
C LEU A 224 -1.33 -11.75 -13.92
N ASP A 225 -2.02 -12.88 -13.89
CA ASP A 225 -2.79 -13.35 -12.75
C ASP A 225 -1.92 -14.01 -11.66
N ARG A 226 -0.61 -14.17 -11.88
CA ARG A 226 0.33 -14.73 -10.89
C ARG A 226 1.55 -13.85 -10.78
N ALA A 227 1.97 -13.55 -9.55
CA ALA A 227 3.12 -12.67 -9.33
C ALA A 227 3.96 -13.06 -8.11
N GLU A 228 5.24 -12.70 -8.13
CA GLU A 228 6.14 -12.65 -6.98
C GLU A 228 6.72 -11.24 -6.84
N MET A 229 6.99 -10.83 -5.61
CA MET A 229 7.56 -9.54 -5.27
C MET A 229 9.06 -9.66 -5.05
N VAL A 230 9.78 -8.62 -5.46
CA VAL A 230 11.23 -8.50 -5.32
C VAL A 230 11.56 -7.18 -4.62
N ILE A 231 12.52 -7.19 -3.71
CA ILE A 231 13.16 -5.95 -3.25
C ILE A 231 14.66 -6.16 -3.10
N CYS A 232 15.45 -5.18 -3.55
CA CYS A 232 16.90 -5.20 -3.33
C CYS A 232 17.27 -4.21 -2.23
N LEU A 233 18.10 -4.64 -1.29
CA LEU A 233 18.48 -3.86 -0.10
C LEU A 233 20.00 -3.68 -0.03
N PRO A 234 20.51 -2.58 0.55
CA PRO A 234 21.94 -2.35 0.70
C PRO A 234 22.68 -3.52 1.38
N PRO A 235 23.97 -3.75 1.09
CA PRO A 235 24.71 -4.91 1.61
C PRO A 235 24.92 -4.87 3.12
N ASP A 236 24.78 -3.70 3.74
CA ASP A 236 24.86 -3.52 5.19
C ASP A 236 23.50 -3.64 5.90
N TRP A 237 22.41 -3.84 5.16
CA TRP A 237 21.05 -4.01 5.70
C TRP A 237 20.95 -5.20 6.64
N LYS A 238 20.33 -5.01 7.81
CA LYS A 238 20.23 -6.06 8.82
C LYS A 238 18.98 -6.92 8.63
N VAL A 239 18.99 -7.77 7.60
CA VAL A 239 17.84 -8.60 7.20
C VAL A 239 17.28 -9.55 8.27
N GLN A 240 18.06 -9.86 9.32
CA GLN A 240 17.64 -10.71 10.44
C GLN A 240 17.09 -9.92 11.63
N GLU A 241 17.27 -8.61 11.64
CA GLU A 241 16.80 -7.75 12.73
C GLU A 241 15.29 -7.55 12.65
N LYS A 242 14.65 -7.46 13.82
CA LYS A 242 13.19 -7.31 13.94
C LYS A 242 12.74 -5.87 14.21
N ASP A 243 13.68 -4.96 14.42
CA ASP A 243 13.41 -3.53 14.53
C ASP A 243 12.82 -3.02 13.21
N GLU A 244 11.74 -2.23 13.26
CA GLU A 244 10.97 -1.82 12.09
C GLU A 244 11.83 -1.07 11.06
N LYS A 245 12.86 -0.34 11.50
CA LYS A 245 13.80 0.33 10.58
C LYS A 245 14.51 -0.64 9.63
N TRP A 246 14.67 -1.91 10.04
CA TRP A 246 15.24 -2.98 9.21
C TRP A 246 14.17 -3.94 8.67
N TYR A 247 13.08 -4.13 9.42
CA TYR A 247 12.09 -5.18 9.17
C TYR A 247 11.00 -4.77 8.17
N TRP A 248 10.75 -3.48 7.96
CA TRP A 248 9.66 -3.00 7.10
C TRP A 248 9.66 -3.61 5.68
N PRO A 249 10.80 -3.87 4.98
CA PRO A 249 10.78 -4.49 3.65
C PRO A 249 10.18 -5.90 3.69
N MET A 250 10.59 -6.68 4.69
CA MET A 250 10.10 -8.05 4.93
C MET A 250 8.62 -8.07 5.26
N ARG A 251 8.16 -7.10 6.07
CA ARG A 251 6.73 -6.92 6.36
C ARG A 251 5.96 -6.62 5.09
N TRP A 252 6.47 -5.72 4.25
CA TRP A 252 5.77 -5.29 3.05
C TRP A 252 5.72 -6.35 1.95
N LEU A 253 6.73 -7.20 1.78
CA LEU A 253 6.63 -8.39 0.92
C LEU A 253 5.42 -9.26 1.29
N LYS A 254 5.17 -9.46 2.59
CA LYS A 254 4.02 -10.24 3.09
C LYS A 254 2.68 -9.52 2.96
N VAL A 255 2.67 -8.19 3.10
CA VAL A 255 1.48 -7.37 2.88
C VAL A 255 1.07 -7.46 1.41
N MET A 256 2.02 -7.23 0.50
CA MET A 256 1.78 -7.31 -0.94
C MET A 256 1.31 -8.69 -1.39
N ALA A 257 1.87 -9.76 -0.80
CA ALA A 257 1.46 -11.13 -1.15
C ALA A 257 0.01 -11.47 -0.78
N ARG A 258 -0.58 -10.78 0.20
CA ARG A 258 -1.97 -11.03 0.64
C ARG A 258 -2.99 -10.03 0.13
N LEU A 259 -2.52 -8.89 -0.37
CA LEU A 259 -3.40 -7.81 -0.82
C LEU A 259 -4.37 -8.29 -1.93
N PRO A 260 -3.95 -9.06 -2.95
CA PRO A 260 -4.87 -9.54 -3.99
C PRO A 260 -6.01 -10.41 -3.43
N GLY A 261 -5.71 -11.36 -2.55
CA GLY A 261 -6.71 -12.24 -1.95
C GLY A 261 -7.65 -11.53 -0.98
N ASN A 262 -7.13 -10.61 -0.17
CA ASN A 262 -7.93 -9.87 0.82
C ASN A 262 -8.91 -8.89 0.18
N GLU A 263 -8.49 -8.21 -0.89
CA GLU A 263 -9.27 -7.16 -1.56
C GLU A 263 -9.93 -7.66 -2.86
N ASN A 264 -9.80 -8.95 -3.17
CA ASN A 264 -10.25 -9.55 -4.44
C ASN A 264 -9.78 -8.75 -5.67
N SER A 265 -8.49 -8.43 -5.69
CA SER A 265 -7.83 -7.52 -6.62
C SER A 265 -6.63 -8.18 -7.30
N TRP A 266 -5.80 -7.39 -7.99
CA TRP A 266 -4.56 -7.82 -8.62
C TRP A 266 -3.46 -6.76 -8.53
N LEU A 267 -2.22 -7.20 -8.68
CA LEU A 267 -1.03 -6.36 -8.66
C LEU A 267 -0.28 -6.50 -9.97
N GLY A 268 0.11 -5.37 -10.55
CA GLY A 268 0.78 -5.29 -11.84
C GLY A 268 1.79 -4.16 -11.89
N TRP A 269 2.55 -4.12 -12.98
CA TRP A 269 3.50 -3.05 -13.26
C TRP A 269 2.79 -1.69 -13.24
N GLY A 270 3.43 -0.69 -12.64
CA GLY A 270 2.91 0.66 -12.50
C GLY A 270 1.83 0.80 -11.43
N HIS A 271 1.44 -0.24 -10.69
CA HIS A 271 0.55 -0.08 -9.54
C HIS A 271 1.29 0.54 -8.35
N THR A 272 0.57 1.35 -7.57
CA THR A 272 1.06 1.94 -6.31
C THR A 272 0.21 1.49 -5.14
N VAL A 273 0.85 1.14 -4.01
CA VAL A 273 0.17 0.75 -2.77
C VAL A 273 0.60 1.71 -1.65
N PRO A 274 -0.31 2.52 -1.09
CA PRO A 274 0.02 3.48 -0.05
C PRO A 274 0.10 2.82 1.34
N ASN A 275 1.03 3.28 2.18
CA ASN A 275 1.07 3.02 3.62
C ASN A 275 0.37 4.12 4.44
N GLY A 276 0.24 5.33 3.87
CA GLY A 276 -0.37 6.51 4.52
C GLY A 276 0.55 7.25 5.50
N GLU A 277 1.63 6.62 5.93
CA GLU A 277 2.70 7.22 6.74
C GLU A 277 4.04 6.60 6.34
N PRO A 278 5.19 7.17 6.76
CA PRO A 278 6.47 6.56 6.44
C PRO A 278 6.63 5.15 7.00
N PHE A 279 7.33 4.26 6.28
CA PHE A 279 7.42 2.83 6.65
C PHE A 279 8.05 2.55 8.01
N ALA A 280 9.02 3.38 8.40
CA ALA A 280 9.74 3.30 9.66
C ALA A 280 10.34 4.67 10.02
N GLU A 281 10.76 4.86 11.27
CA GLU A 281 11.51 6.05 11.67
C GLU A 281 12.81 6.17 10.86
N GLY A 282 13.05 7.34 10.27
CA GLY A 282 14.21 7.59 9.41
C GLY A 282 14.07 7.16 7.95
N THR A 283 12.92 6.58 7.58
CA THR A 283 12.56 6.32 6.17
C THR A 283 11.61 7.41 5.69
N PRO A 284 11.82 8.05 4.53
CA PRO A 284 10.91 9.10 4.04
C PRO A 284 9.73 8.56 3.21
N PHE A 285 9.81 7.31 2.74
CA PHE A 285 8.83 6.71 1.82
C PHE A 285 7.55 6.26 2.52
N SER A 286 6.42 6.54 1.88
CA SER A 286 5.07 6.26 2.38
C SER A 286 4.22 5.38 1.46
N GLY A 287 4.81 4.82 0.40
CA GLY A 287 4.16 3.87 -0.48
C GLY A 287 5.12 3.03 -1.31
N ILE A 288 4.58 2.04 -2.01
CA ILE A 288 5.31 1.13 -2.90
C ILE A 288 4.79 1.29 -4.33
N LEU A 289 5.67 1.58 -5.28
CA LEU A 289 5.45 1.41 -6.71
C LEU A 289 5.93 0.02 -7.15
N LEU A 290 5.18 -0.64 -8.02
CA LEU A 290 5.58 -1.89 -8.66
C LEU A 290 6.24 -1.61 -10.01
N ALA A 291 7.53 -1.93 -10.12
CA ALA A 291 8.33 -1.70 -11.32
C ALA A 291 8.99 -3.00 -11.81
N THR A 292 9.74 -2.89 -12.90
CA THR A 292 10.53 -4.01 -13.45
C THR A 292 11.71 -4.34 -12.53
N PRO A 293 11.96 -5.61 -12.16
CA PRO A 293 13.14 -6.01 -11.40
C PRO A 293 14.46 -5.68 -12.08
N GLY A 294 15.35 -4.93 -11.40
CA GLY A 294 16.66 -4.56 -11.95
C GLY A 294 17.80 -5.57 -11.66
N PRO A 295 19.05 -5.25 -12.06
CA PRO A 295 19.45 -4.15 -12.96
C PRO A 295 19.32 -4.49 -14.44
N ASP A 296 18.77 -5.66 -14.82
CA ASP A 296 18.56 -6.04 -16.22
C ASP A 296 17.29 -5.41 -16.83
N ALA A 297 16.98 -4.16 -16.46
CA ALA A 297 15.81 -3.42 -16.97
C ALA A 297 15.81 -3.37 -18.51
N ASP A 298 17.00 -3.46 -19.13
CA ASP A 298 17.19 -3.66 -20.57
C ASP A 298 17.26 -5.15 -20.92
N GLY A 299 16.10 -5.82 -20.97
CA GLY A 299 15.94 -7.12 -21.63
C GLY A 299 16.06 -8.38 -20.76
N GLY A 300 16.05 -8.26 -19.43
CA GLY A 300 15.98 -9.40 -18.53
C GLY A 300 14.63 -10.13 -18.57
N GLU A 301 14.63 -11.43 -18.26
CA GLU A 301 13.37 -12.17 -18.05
C GLU A 301 12.60 -11.59 -16.85
N VAL A 302 11.37 -11.15 -17.10
CA VAL A 302 10.46 -10.55 -16.11
C VAL A 302 9.40 -11.54 -15.59
N ALA A 303 9.38 -12.76 -16.14
CA ALA A 303 8.42 -13.78 -15.75
C ALA A 303 9.01 -15.19 -15.89
N CYS A 304 8.59 -16.10 -15.01
CA CYS A 304 8.87 -17.52 -15.09
C CYS A 304 7.74 -18.24 -15.84
N GLU A 305 8.02 -18.77 -17.04
CA GLU A 305 7.06 -19.54 -17.84
C GLU A 305 6.89 -20.96 -17.30
N MET A 306 5.64 -21.43 -17.19
CA MET A 306 5.26 -22.75 -16.71
C MET A 306 4.90 -23.71 -17.85
N ASP A 307 4.92 -25.02 -17.57
CA ASP A 307 4.65 -26.05 -18.58
C ASP A 307 3.17 -26.08 -19.02
N ASP A 308 2.25 -25.57 -18.19
CA ASP A 308 0.84 -25.40 -18.53
C ASP A 308 0.56 -24.14 -19.38
N GLY A 309 1.62 -23.38 -19.73
CA GLY A 309 1.52 -22.13 -20.48
C GLY A 309 1.14 -20.91 -19.64
N SER A 310 0.94 -21.06 -18.32
CA SER A 310 0.86 -19.92 -17.41
C SER A 310 2.25 -19.33 -17.14
N ARG A 311 2.31 -18.15 -16.54
CA ARG A 311 3.58 -17.52 -16.13
C ARG A 311 3.45 -16.87 -14.76
N ILE A 312 4.56 -16.75 -14.03
CA ILE A 312 4.65 -15.97 -12.80
C ILE A 312 5.42 -14.69 -13.11
N CYS A 313 4.78 -13.53 -12.97
CA CYS A 313 5.42 -12.24 -13.17
C CYS A 313 6.23 -11.82 -11.93
N PHE A 314 7.34 -11.11 -12.11
CA PHE A 314 8.12 -10.56 -10.99
C PHE A 314 8.02 -9.04 -10.99
N TYR A 315 7.69 -8.47 -9.84
CA TYR A 315 7.61 -7.02 -9.67
C TYR A 315 8.55 -6.55 -8.56
N GLN A 316 9.38 -5.56 -8.88
CA GLN A 316 10.21 -4.86 -7.90
C GLN A 316 9.33 -3.91 -7.11
N MET A 317 9.42 -4.00 -5.79
CA MET A 317 8.93 -2.99 -4.89
C MET A 317 9.91 -1.82 -4.84
N VAL A 318 9.45 -0.65 -5.30
CA VAL A 318 10.18 0.61 -5.27
C VAL A 318 9.51 1.52 -4.24
N PRO A 319 10.16 1.81 -3.11
CA PRO A 319 9.65 2.77 -2.14
C PRO A 319 9.56 4.18 -2.73
N VAL A 320 8.39 4.81 -2.56
CA VAL A 320 8.06 6.12 -3.12
C VAL A 320 7.52 7.07 -2.06
N TYR A 321 7.68 8.36 -2.31
CA TYR A 321 7.09 9.44 -1.52
C TYR A 321 5.59 9.58 -1.79
N GLU A 322 4.88 10.31 -0.93
CA GLU A 322 3.43 10.54 -1.07
C GLU A 322 3.12 11.31 -2.36
N ASN A 323 3.83 12.42 -2.58
CA ASN A 323 3.71 13.27 -3.78
C ASN A 323 4.13 12.54 -5.06
N GLU A 324 5.07 11.60 -5.01
CA GLU A 324 5.40 10.76 -6.17
C GLU A 324 4.22 9.84 -6.55
N MET A 325 3.49 9.29 -5.57
CA MET A 325 2.27 8.55 -5.85
C MET A 325 1.18 9.46 -6.43
N GLU A 326 1.02 10.68 -5.91
CA GLU A 326 0.09 11.69 -6.45
C GLU A 326 0.45 12.04 -7.90
N PHE A 327 1.73 12.30 -8.18
CA PHE A 327 2.23 12.54 -9.53
C PHE A 327 1.90 11.38 -10.46
N LYS A 328 2.12 10.15 -10.02
CA LYS A 328 1.78 8.95 -10.79
C LYS A 328 0.29 8.84 -11.07
N VAL A 329 -0.58 9.20 -10.12
CA VAL A 329 -2.04 9.17 -10.33
C VAL A 329 -2.44 10.16 -11.42
N ALA A 330 -1.81 11.34 -11.44
CA ALA A 330 -2.09 12.37 -12.44
C ALA A 330 -1.47 12.09 -13.83
N ASN A 331 -0.26 11.52 -13.86
CA ASN A 331 0.57 11.48 -15.07
C ASN A 331 0.86 10.06 -15.58
N GLY A 332 0.54 9.02 -14.80
CA GLY A 332 0.87 7.63 -15.12
C GLY A 332 2.24 7.18 -14.59
N ALA A 333 2.47 5.86 -14.67
CA ALA A 333 3.66 5.23 -14.09
C ALA A 333 4.91 5.42 -14.96
N ASP A 334 4.78 5.41 -16.28
CA ASP A 334 5.90 5.64 -17.21
C ASP A 334 6.59 6.97 -16.92
N LEU A 335 5.82 8.06 -16.85
CA LEU A 335 6.35 9.39 -16.56
C LEU A 335 6.99 9.49 -15.17
N LEU A 336 6.45 8.80 -14.15
CA LEU A 336 7.11 8.77 -12.84
C LEU A 336 8.47 8.04 -12.90
N ILE A 337 8.52 6.91 -13.61
CA ILE A 337 9.76 6.11 -13.73
C ILE A 337 10.80 6.87 -14.54
N GLU A 338 10.42 7.52 -15.64
CA GLU A 338 11.30 8.42 -16.40
C GLU A 338 11.83 9.55 -15.52
N ARG A 339 10.97 10.11 -14.67
CA ARG A 339 11.32 11.20 -13.74
C ARG A 339 12.29 10.77 -12.65
N PHE A 340 12.30 9.50 -12.23
CA PHE A 340 13.34 9.01 -11.34
C PHE A 340 14.74 9.18 -11.97
N GLY A 341 14.85 9.11 -13.30
CA GLY A 341 16.08 9.38 -14.03
C GLY A 341 17.28 8.62 -13.49
N GLU A 342 18.42 9.31 -13.32
CA GLU A 342 19.64 8.74 -12.75
C GLU A 342 19.53 8.33 -11.27
N ALA A 343 18.50 8.81 -10.56
CA ALA A 343 18.25 8.43 -9.17
C ALA A 343 17.56 7.07 -9.04
N TYR A 344 17.05 6.50 -10.15
CA TYR A 344 16.47 5.15 -10.12
C TYR A 344 17.57 4.11 -9.93
N SER A 345 17.54 3.48 -8.76
CA SER A 345 18.38 2.33 -8.43
C SER A 345 17.48 1.13 -8.11
N PRO A 346 17.81 -0.08 -8.61
CA PRO A 346 17.09 -1.28 -8.20
C PRO A 346 17.33 -1.63 -6.73
N VAL A 347 18.46 -1.16 -6.17
CA VAL A 347 18.79 -1.25 -4.75
C VAL A 347 18.15 -0.07 -4.03
N MET A 348 17.34 -0.37 -3.03
CA MET A 348 16.66 0.62 -2.20
C MET A 348 17.69 1.55 -1.54
N ASP A 349 17.53 2.84 -1.80
CA ASP A 349 18.30 3.91 -1.20
C ASP A 349 17.38 4.80 -0.37
N VAL A 350 17.50 4.72 0.97
CA VAL A 350 16.71 5.54 1.91
C VAL A 350 17.01 7.04 1.78
N THR A 351 18.13 7.40 1.15
CA THR A 351 18.55 8.78 0.91
C THR A 351 18.16 9.30 -0.46
N ARG A 352 17.45 8.49 -1.28
CA ARG A 352 16.99 8.89 -2.61
C ARG A 352 16.20 10.20 -2.51
N PRO A 353 16.57 11.24 -3.28
CA PRO A 353 15.83 12.48 -3.28
C PRO A 353 14.40 12.25 -3.76
N ASP A 354 13.48 13.05 -3.23
CA ASP A 354 12.12 13.14 -3.74
C ASP A 354 12.14 13.74 -5.15
N CYS A 355 11.81 12.91 -6.15
CA CYS A 355 11.84 13.29 -7.56
C CYS A 355 10.68 14.20 -7.95
N CYS A 356 9.77 14.47 -7.00
CA CYS A 356 8.65 15.38 -7.10
C CYS A 356 8.71 16.49 -6.03
N ALA A 357 9.88 16.74 -5.41
CA ALA A 357 10.03 17.70 -4.31
C ALA A 357 9.69 19.16 -4.66
N PHE A 358 9.76 19.53 -5.94
CA PHE A 358 9.35 20.86 -6.44
C PHE A 358 7.83 21.00 -6.52
N MET A 359 7.06 19.90 -6.48
CA MET A 359 5.61 19.93 -6.25
C MET A 359 5.39 20.31 -4.79
N SER A 360 5.58 21.58 -4.48
CA SER A 360 5.28 22.09 -3.15
C SER A 360 3.80 21.79 -2.88
N ARG A 361 3.51 21.15 -1.74
CA ARG A 361 2.13 20.92 -1.32
C ARG A 361 1.48 22.29 -1.12
N LYS A 362 0.77 22.76 -2.14
CA LYS A 362 0.10 24.07 -2.12
C LYS A 362 -0.76 24.14 -0.86
N LYS A 363 -0.44 25.10 0.00
CA LYS A 363 -1.21 25.31 1.23
C LYS A 363 -2.39 26.20 0.87
N TRP A 364 -3.50 25.57 0.52
CA TRP A 364 -4.72 26.24 0.13
C TRP A 364 -5.22 27.18 1.23
N ALA A 365 -5.69 28.37 0.85
CA ALA A 365 -6.24 29.33 1.80
C ALA A 365 -7.55 28.85 2.44
N LYS A 366 -8.27 27.94 1.77
CA LYS A 366 -9.48 27.27 2.27
C LYS A 366 -9.32 25.76 2.24
N SER A 367 -9.77 25.11 3.31
CA SER A 367 -9.81 23.66 3.41
C SER A 367 -11.06 23.07 2.75
N ALA A 368 -11.01 21.80 2.36
CA ALA A 368 -12.14 21.11 1.73
C ALA A 368 -13.40 21.09 2.63
N ASP A 369 -13.22 21.01 3.95
CA ASP A 369 -14.33 20.99 4.93
C ASP A 369 -15.07 22.35 5.03
N GLU A 370 -14.47 23.43 4.55
CA GLU A 370 -15.08 24.77 4.52
C GLU A 370 -15.90 25.00 3.25
N MET A 371 -15.75 24.14 2.25
CA MET A 371 -16.39 24.29 0.95
C MET A 371 -17.88 23.97 1.04
N LYS A 372 -18.69 24.84 0.44
CA LYS A 372 -20.14 24.69 0.31
C LYS A 372 -20.52 24.53 -1.15
N GLU A 373 -21.63 23.87 -1.40
CA GLU A 373 -22.26 23.87 -2.72
C GLU A 373 -22.93 25.23 -2.93
N LEU A 374 -22.24 26.15 -3.60
CA LEU A 374 -22.70 27.51 -3.91
C LEU A 374 -23.24 27.61 -5.34
N LEU A 375 -22.64 26.86 -6.28
CA LEU A 375 -23.03 26.84 -7.68
C LEU A 375 -24.08 25.75 -7.93
N THR A 376 -25.35 26.05 -7.69
CA THR A 376 -26.45 25.06 -7.82
C THR A 376 -27.14 25.06 -9.18
N ASN A 377 -26.92 26.09 -9.99
CA ASN A 377 -27.65 26.33 -11.25
C ASN A 377 -26.70 26.31 -12.46
N TRP A 378 -25.78 25.34 -12.49
CA TRP A 378 -24.84 25.12 -13.59
C TRP A 378 -25.14 23.81 -14.30
N ASP A 379 -25.28 23.88 -15.62
CA ASP A 379 -25.59 22.73 -16.49
C ASP A 379 -24.55 22.69 -17.61
N GLY A 380 -23.36 22.19 -17.27
CA GLY A 380 -22.21 22.12 -18.16
C GLY A 380 -20.95 21.61 -17.46
N PRO A 381 -19.85 21.41 -18.19
CA PRO A 381 -18.56 21.11 -17.57
C PRO A 381 -18.16 22.23 -16.60
N ASP A 382 -17.61 21.87 -15.45
CA ASP A 382 -17.33 22.78 -14.36
C ASP A 382 -15.82 22.93 -14.08
N GLY A 383 -14.94 22.29 -14.85
CA GLY A 383 -13.51 22.49 -14.74
C GLY A 383 -13.09 23.89 -15.16
N CYS A 384 -12.21 24.53 -14.41
CA CYS A 384 -11.68 25.86 -14.70
C CYS A 384 -10.22 25.95 -14.24
N ILE A 385 -9.51 26.97 -14.70
CA ILE A 385 -8.15 27.27 -14.24
C ILE A 385 -8.21 28.45 -13.29
N ALA A 386 -7.49 28.38 -12.17
CA ALA A 386 -7.31 29.50 -11.25
C ALA A 386 -5.87 29.60 -10.77
N THR A 387 -5.40 30.81 -10.52
CA THR A 387 -4.05 31.07 -10.02
C THR A 387 -3.92 30.82 -8.52
N ASP A 388 -2.67 30.63 -8.07
CA ASP A 388 -2.33 30.50 -6.65
C ASP A 388 -2.56 31.80 -5.87
N ARG A 389 -2.58 32.98 -6.54
CA ARG A 389 -3.00 34.23 -5.88
C ARG A 389 -4.39 34.10 -5.27
N ILE A 390 -5.29 33.37 -5.94
CA ILE A 390 -6.63 33.10 -5.42
C ILE A 390 -6.59 31.93 -4.44
N THR A 391 -6.04 30.79 -4.86
CA THR A 391 -6.25 29.51 -4.15
C THR A 391 -5.28 29.26 -2.99
N VAL A 392 -4.08 29.86 -3.04
CA VAL A 392 -3.04 29.75 -2.01
C VAL A 392 -2.98 31.02 -1.15
N ASP A 393 -2.94 32.20 -1.77
CA ASP A 393 -2.84 33.46 -1.03
C ASP A 393 -4.20 33.97 -0.53
N GLY A 394 -5.31 33.46 -1.10
CA GLY A 394 -6.67 33.84 -0.71
C GLY A 394 -7.13 35.20 -1.24
N SER A 395 -6.50 35.70 -2.30
CA SER A 395 -6.88 36.96 -2.95
C SER A 395 -8.24 36.81 -3.66
N PRO A 396 -9.04 37.88 -3.74
CA PRO A 396 -10.24 37.86 -4.57
C PRO A 396 -9.87 37.72 -6.05
N VAL A 397 -10.83 37.26 -6.86
CA VAL A 397 -10.73 37.29 -8.31
C VAL A 397 -10.74 38.75 -8.76
N GLY A 398 -9.66 39.20 -9.37
CA GLY A 398 -9.54 40.54 -9.93
C GLY A 398 -9.69 40.59 -11.44
N PHE A 399 -9.41 39.48 -12.13
CA PHE A 399 -9.66 39.34 -13.56
C PHE A 399 -10.13 37.92 -13.88
N MET A 400 -11.12 37.80 -14.77
CA MET A 400 -11.63 36.50 -15.22
C MET A 400 -12.07 36.58 -16.67
N TYR A 401 -11.82 35.51 -17.40
CA TYR A 401 -12.19 35.44 -18.80
C TYR A 401 -12.64 34.03 -19.18
N ARG A 402 -13.43 33.94 -20.24
CA ARG A 402 -14.05 32.70 -20.69
C ARG A 402 -13.70 32.41 -22.14
N GLU A 403 -12.93 31.36 -22.36
CA GLU A 403 -12.52 30.89 -23.69
C GLU A 403 -13.45 29.79 -24.22
N GLU A 404 -13.29 29.42 -25.48
CA GLU A 404 -13.90 28.20 -26.00
C GLU A 404 -13.31 26.97 -25.27
N PRO A 405 -14.14 26.10 -24.68
CA PRO A 405 -13.66 24.99 -23.88
C PRO A 405 -13.06 23.88 -24.76
N ASN A 406 -12.03 23.22 -24.24
CA ASN A 406 -11.53 22.00 -24.87
C ASN A 406 -12.54 20.85 -24.69
N SER A 407 -13.05 20.30 -25.81
CA SER A 407 -14.08 19.24 -25.79
C SER A 407 -13.63 17.89 -25.24
N ASP A 408 -12.32 17.65 -25.17
CA ASP A 408 -11.75 16.37 -24.71
C ASP A 408 -11.67 16.27 -23.18
N VAL A 409 -11.90 17.38 -22.47
CA VAL A 409 -11.84 17.47 -21.01
C VAL A 409 -13.08 18.21 -20.48
N PRO A 410 -13.45 18.08 -19.20
CA PRO A 410 -14.59 18.80 -18.63
C PRO A 410 -14.27 20.29 -18.38
N ASP A 411 -13.78 21.02 -19.40
CA ASP A 411 -13.44 22.45 -19.34
C ASP A 411 -14.69 23.32 -19.50
N SER A 412 -14.89 24.26 -18.58
CA SER A 412 -15.98 25.25 -18.60
C SER A 412 -15.66 26.46 -19.48
N GLY A 413 -14.38 26.60 -19.87
CA GLY A 413 -13.79 27.75 -20.55
C GLY A 413 -13.29 28.84 -19.60
N TRP A 414 -13.62 28.79 -18.30
CA TRP A 414 -13.25 29.84 -17.37
C TRP A 414 -11.80 29.79 -16.91
N ARG A 415 -11.20 30.97 -16.82
CA ARG A 415 -9.88 31.26 -16.25
C ARG A 415 -10.02 32.39 -15.23
N PHE A 416 -9.43 32.23 -14.05
CA PHE A 416 -9.53 33.19 -12.95
C PHE A 416 -8.14 33.59 -12.43
N THR A 417 -7.90 34.90 -12.32
CA THR A 417 -6.67 35.47 -11.77
C THR A 417 -6.99 36.58 -10.74
N ALA A 418 -6.02 36.95 -9.91
CA ALA A 418 -6.16 38.09 -9.00
C ALA A 418 -5.99 39.44 -9.72
N GLY A 419 -5.49 39.43 -10.95
CA GLY A 419 -5.29 40.61 -11.80
C GLY A 419 -3.99 41.37 -11.51
N ASP A 420 -3.15 40.85 -10.60
CA ASP A 420 -1.86 41.43 -10.23
C ASP A 420 -0.67 40.51 -10.59
N GLU A 421 -0.94 39.37 -11.21
CA GLU A 421 0.06 38.47 -11.78
C GLU A 421 0.79 39.12 -12.97
N ASP A 422 2.12 38.98 -13.02
CA ASP A 422 2.95 39.36 -14.16
C ASP A 422 3.20 38.18 -15.11
N ASP A 423 3.80 38.46 -16.27
CA ASP A 423 4.05 37.45 -17.30
C ASP A 423 4.93 36.29 -16.78
N GLU A 424 5.96 36.59 -15.98
CA GLU A 424 6.84 35.56 -15.39
C GLU A 424 6.06 34.64 -14.44
N TYR A 425 5.09 35.18 -13.70
CA TYR A 425 4.19 34.40 -12.87
C TYR A 425 3.22 33.55 -13.69
N MET A 426 2.65 34.10 -14.76
CA MET A 426 1.68 33.41 -15.62
C MET A 426 2.34 32.30 -16.47
N ASP A 427 3.61 32.45 -16.82
CA ASP A 427 4.41 31.47 -17.54
C ASP A 427 4.83 30.25 -16.67
N ASP A 428 4.72 30.36 -15.34
CA ASP A 428 5.02 29.26 -14.43
C ASP A 428 3.79 28.35 -14.24
N PRO A 429 3.78 27.12 -14.80
CA PRO A 429 2.64 26.22 -14.69
C PRO A 429 2.35 25.80 -13.24
N GLU A 430 3.30 25.96 -12.31
CA GLU A 430 3.11 25.69 -10.89
C GLU A 430 2.34 26.82 -10.19
N LYS A 431 2.08 27.96 -10.83
CA LYS A 431 1.35 29.09 -10.25
C LYS A 431 -0.15 29.11 -10.54
N SER A 432 -0.63 28.07 -11.22
CA SER A 432 -2.05 27.86 -11.49
C SER A 432 -2.45 26.41 -11.21
N GLY A 433 -3.74 26.13 -11.25
CA GLY A 433 -4.28 24.79 -11.05
C GLY A 433 -5.67 24.63 -11.64
N ILE A 434 -6.09 23.37 -11.79
CA ILE A 434 -7.42 23.02 -12.29
C ILE A 434 -8.36 22.79 -11.11
N PHE A 435 -9.50 23.46 -11.12
CA PHE A 435 -10.50 23.41 -10.05
C PHE A 435 -11.91 23.30 -10.64
N THR A 436 -12.88 22.95 -9.80
CA THR A 436 -14.29 23.11 -10.17
C THR A 436 -14.73 24.56 -9.98
N LEU A 437 -15.66 25.05 -10.80
CA LEU A 437 -16.24 26.40 -10.66
C LEU A 437 -16.81 26.63 -9.26
N ASN A 438 -17.45 25.60 -8.68
CA ASN A 438 -17.95 25.68 -7.30
C ASN A 438 -16.83 25.95 -6.29
N THR A 439 -15.64 25.39 -6.51
CA THR A 439 -14.48 25.66 -5.66
C THR A 439 -14.13 27.14 -5.69
N ILE A 440 -13.99 27.73 -6.88
CA ILE A 440 -13.63 29.16 -7.00
C ILE A 440 -14.75 30.06 -6.44
N CYS A 441 -16.02 29.70 -6.59
CA CYS A 441 -17.14 30.42 -5.95
C CYS A 441 -17.02 30.47 -4.42
N ASN A 442 -16.36 29.48 -3.78
CA ASN A 442 -16.12 29.52 -2.33
C ASN A 442 -14.95 30.42 -1.95
N TYR A 443 -13.99 30.64 -2.86
CA TYR A 443 -12.95 31.64 -2.70
C TYR A 443 -13.51 33.05 -2.88
N ASP A 444 -14.31 33.24 -3.93
CA ASP A 444 -14.91 34.51 -4.28
C ASP A 444 -16.36 34.35 -4.77
N PRO A 445 -17.36 34.51 -3.89
CA PRO A 445 -18.77 34.37 -4.26
C PRO A 445 -19.28 35.42 -5.25
N ASP A 446 -18.57 36.54 -5.42
CA ASP A 446 -19.03 37.64 -6.27
C ASP A 446 -19.01 37.28 -7.77
N ILE A 447 -18.31 36.21 -8.16
CA ILE A 447 -18.26 35.74 -9.55
C ILE A 447 -19.55 35.03 -9.99
N LEU A 448 -20.36 34.53 -9.04
CA LEU A 448 -21.55 33.71 -9.30
C LEU A 448 -22.49 34.30 -10.39
N PRO A 449 -22.80 35.61 -10.40
CA PRO A 449 -23.68 36.20 -11.41
C PRO A 449 -23.13 36.16 -12.84
N TYR A 450 -21.81 36.00 -13.00
CA TYR A 450 -21.10 36.17 -14.27
C TYR A 450 -20.79 34.86 -14.98
N LEU A 451 -20.85 33.72 -14.28
CA LEU A 451 -20.40 32.42 -14.81
C LEU A 451 -21.13 31.97 -16.09
N ASN A 452 -22.36 32.44 -16.32
CA ASN A 452 -23.14 32.14 -17.53
C ASN A 452 -22.83 33.08 -18.72
N ALA A 453 -21.84 33.96 -18.62
CA ALA A 453 -21.40 34.81 -19.72
C ALA A 453 -20.95 33.98 -20.94
N PRO A 454 -21.14 34.46 -22.18
CA PRO A 454 -20.74 33.73 -23.38
C PRO A 454 -19.21 33.56 -23.46
N TYR A 455 -18.75 32.59 -24.26
CA TYR A 455 -17.35 32.49 -24.63
C TYR A 455 -16.88 33.78 -25.33
N GLY A 456 -15.62 34.15 -25.14
CA GLY A 456 -15.05 35.42 -25.58
C GLY A 456 -15.33 36.61 -24.65
N THR A 457 -15.79 36.37 -23.41
CA THR A 457 -16.03 37.45 -22.44
C THR A 457 -14.89 37.53 -21.43
N ALA A 458 -14.45 38.74 -21.10
CA ALA A 458 -13.56 39.02 -19.98
C ALA A 458 -14.14 40.09 -19.05
N TYR A 459 -13.78 40.01 -17.78
CA TYR A 459 -14.18 40.95 -16.74
C TYR A 459 -12.98 41.29 -15.86
N PHE A 460 -12.86 42.56 -15.49
CA PHE A 460 -11.94 43.02 -14.44
C PHE A 460 -12.73 43.59 -13.26
N ARG A 461 -12.19 43.46 -12.06
CA ARG A 461 -12.76 44.02 -10.84
C ARG A 461 -12.22 45.43 -10.64
N ASN A 462 -13.12 46.42 -10.62
CA ASN A 462 -12.77 47.83 -10.42
C ASN A 462 -12.46 48.16 -8.94
N ASP A 463 -12.01 49.39 -8.67
CA ASP A 463 -11.66 49.88 -7.32
C ASP A 463 -12.83 49.84 -6.32
N ASP A 464 -14.08 49.87 -6.81
CA ASP A 464 -15.30 49.75 -6.00
C ASP A 464 -15.67 48.28 -5.71
N GLY A 465 -14.89 47.33 -6.24
CA GLY A 465 -15.06 45.89 -6.05
C GLY A 465 -16.09 45.25 -6.98
N ALA A 466 -16.61 45.96 -7.98
CA ALA A 466 -17.56 45.44 -8.96
C ALA A 466 -16.85 44.96 -10.24
N PHE A 467 -17.40 43.92 -10.88
CA PHE A 467 -16.89 43.45 -12.18
C PHE A 467 -17.46 44.28 -13.32
N GLU A 468 -16.56 44.78 -14.17
CA GLU A 468 -16.85 45.46 -15.43
C GLU A 468 -16.34 44.60 -16.60
N ILE A 469 -17.03 44.68 -17.73
CA ILE A 469 -16.62 43.95 -18.94
C ILE A 469 -15.38 44.62 -19.54
N ASP A 470 -14.41 43.81 -19.95
CA ASP A 470 -13.28 44.27 -20.75
C ASP A 470 -13.65 44.17 -22.24
N GLU A 471 -13.96 45.30 -22.86
CA GLU A 471 -14.33 45.37 -24.28
C GLU A 471 -13.10 45.31 -25.22
N GLU A 472 -11.89 45.50 -24.68
CA GLU A 472 -10.64 45.52 -25.44
C GLU A 472 -9.89 44.18 -25.37
N TRP A 473 -10.32 43.28 -24.49
CA TRP A 473 -9.73 41.95 -24.36
C TRP A 473 -9.90 41.12 -25.63
N ASN A 474 -8.77 40.69 -26.18
CA ASN A 474 -8.71 39.81 -27.34
C ASN A 474 -7.94 38.52 -26.97
N PRO A 475 -8.60 37.35 -26.95
CA PRO A 475 -7.93 36.08 -26.66
C PRO A 475 -6.83 35.72 -27.66
N ASP A 476 -6.86 36.28 -28.87
CA ASP A 476 -5.90 36.04 -29.95
C ASP A 476 -4.85 37.18 -30.09
N GLY A 477 -4.73 38.06 -29.10
CA GLY A 477 -4.13 39.40 -29.24
C GLY A 477 -2.62 39.52 -29.34
N ASP A 478 -1.84 38.52 -28.88
CA ASP A 478 -0.38 38.67 -28.73
C ASP A 478 0.46 37.80 -29.68
N ASP A 479 -0.15 36.86 -30.40
CA ASP A 479 0.54 36.04 -31.40
C ASP A 479 -0.02 36.36 -32.78
N TYR A 480 0.38 37.47 -33.41
CA TYR A 480 0.55 37.65 -34.87
C TYR A 480 0.89 39.13 -35.18
N GLU A 481 2.05 39.64 -34.73
CA GLU A 481 2.74 40.62 -35.59
C GLU A 481 3.22 39.85 -36.82
N SER A 482 2.38 39.86 -37.87
CA SER A 482 2.79 39.41 -39.18
C SER A 482 3.94 40.31 -39.66
N ASP A 483 5.16 39.78 -39.64
CA ASP A 483 6.25 40.26 -40.48
C ASP A 483 5.80 40.18 -41.95
N GLU A 484 5.06 41.18 -42.43
CA GLU A 484 5.00 41.43 -43.87
C GLU A 484 6.38 41.93 -44.31
N PRO A 485 7.09 41.21 -45.20
CA PRO A 485 8.30 41.75 -45.78
C PRO A 485 7.91 42.98 -46.61
N SER A 486 8.57 44.09 -46.31
CA SER A 486 8.53 45.31 -47.12
C SER A 486 8.77 44.97 -48.59
N ASP A 487 7.75 45.15 -49.42
CA ASP A 487 7.85 45.14 -50.88
C ASP A 487 8.61 46.40 -51.32
N ASP A 488 9.94 46.36 -51.21
CA ASP A 488 10.86 47.25 -51.89
C ASP A 488 11.57 46.47 -53.01
N GLY A 489 10.85 46.30 -54.12
CA GLY A 489 11.36 46.60 -55.45
C GLY A 489 12.12 45.50 -56.20
N LEU A 490 11.54 45.10 -57.35
CA LEU A 490 12.19 45.16 -58.67
C LEU A 490 11.18 45.20 -59.80
#